data_AF-A0A7Y2CB33-F1
#
_entry.id   AF-A0A7Y2CB33-F1
#
_cell.length_a   1.000
_cell.length_b   1.000
_cell.length_c   1.000
_cell.angle_alpha   90.00
_cell.angle_beta   90.00
_cell.angle_gamma   90.00
#
_symmetry.space_group_name_H-M   'P 1'
#
loop_
_entity.id
_entity.type
_entity.pdbx_description
1 polymer ?
#
loop_
_entity_poly.entity_id
_entity_poly.type
_entity_poly.pdbx_seq_one_letter_code
_entity_poly.pdbx_strand_id
1 'polypeptide(L)'
;MRDINRREALPAIMKTSLALLLGAFALAFAGCAEERDSADGQLANEIILPTDLLLNLACENVGIADETCVLDDPENPYASTTIIDTQIFADGNKFELFDAIPAGPTGAKARFYLMATALANYPSGENQWYTARALHEVYTYNQDELIRLQALKAYRSNLDNFFGSVSFFDVFG
;
A
#
# COMPACT_ATOMS: atom_id res chain seq x y z
N MET A 1 37.72 65.72 26.60
CA MET A 1 37.26 64.69 25.63
C MET A 1 37.56 63.31 26.18
N ARG A 2 36.52 62.56 26.59
CA ARG A 2 36.39 61.10 26.40
C ARG A 2 35.02 60.68 26.93
N ASP A 3 34.06 60.58 26.01
CA ASP A 3 32.76 59.96 26.21
C ASP A 3 32.92 58.44 26.40
N ILE A 4 32.23 57.90 27.41
CA ILE A 4 32.11 56.47 27.67
C ILE A 4 30.91 55.96 26.86
N ASN A 5 31.18 55.39 25.68
CA ASN A 5 30.15 54.78 24.84
C ASN A 5 29.79 53.38 25.36
N ARG A 6 28.60 53.28 25.95
CA ARG A 6 27.91 52.04 26.29
C ARG A 6 27.45 51.37 24.99
N ARG A 7 28.05 50.24 24.60
CA ARG A 7 27.51 49.37 23.54
C ARG A 7 26.94 48.11 24.19
N GLU A 8 25.66 47.89 23.96
CA GLU A 8 24.90 46.76 24.48
C GLU A 8 25.39 45.46 23.86
N ALA A 9 25.78 44.51 24.70
CA ALA A 9 26.10 43.15 24.29
C ALA A 9 24.80 42.39 24.02
N LEU A 10 24.38 42.33 22.76
CA LEU A 10 23.40 41.34 22.30
C LEU A 10 23.98 39.93 22.56
N PRO A 11 23.28 39.04 23.28
CA PRO A 11 23.83 37.74 23.65
C PRO A 11 23.99 36.87 22.40
N ALA A 12 25.22 36.41 22.17
CA ALA A 12 25.60 35.52 21.06
C ALA A 12 24.83 34.18 21.02
N ILE A 13 24.11 33.85 22.10
CA ILE A 13 23.33 32.63 22.29
C ILE A 13 22.11 32.57 21.34
N MET A 14 21.56 33.71 20.91
CA MET A 14 20.36 33.72 20.07
C MET A 14 20.65 33.43 18.58
N LYS A 15 21.90 33.65 18.12
CA LYS A 15 22.28 33.46 16.71
C LYS A 15 22.66 32.01 16.39
N THR A 16 23.18 31.27 17.37
CA THR A 16 23.57 29.86 17.20
C THR A 16 22.36 28.93 17.18
N SER A 17 21.30 29.25 17.93
CA SER A 17 20.06 28.44 17.98
C SER A 17 19.25 28.49 16.69
N LEU A 18 19.26 29.62 15.96
CA LEU A 18 18.50 29.76 14.71
C LEU A 18 19.14 28.96 13.56
N ALA A 19 20.47 28.90 13.51
CA ALA A 19 21.18 28.16 12.46
C ALA A 19 21.06 26.63 12.61
N LEU A 20 20.99 26.13 13.85
CA LEU A 20 20.82 24.70 14.11
C LEU A 20 19.39 24.21 13.79
N LEU A 21 18.38 25.05 14.06
CA LEU A 21 16.97 24.74 13.78
C LEU A 21 16.65 24.75 12.27
N LEU A 22 17.30 25.61 11.47
CA LEU A 22 17.16 25.57 10.01
C LEU A 22 17.82 24.33 9.37
N GLY A 23 18.92 23.84 9.94
CA GLY A 23 19.59 22.62 9.44
C GLY A 23 18.80 21.34 9.69
N ALA A 24 18.10 21.26 10.83
CA ALA A 24 17.27 20.10 11.17
C ALA A 24 15.98 20.02 10.34
N PHE A 25 15.44 21.16 9.89
CA PHE A 25 14.23 21.20 9.05
C PHE A 25 14.48 20.71 7.62
N ALA A 26 15.70 20.91 7.09
CA ALA A 26 16.07 20.46 5.74
C ALA A 26 16.20 18.92 5.61
N LEU A 27 16.45 18.22 6.71
CA LEU A 27 16.56 16.75 6.73
C LEU A 27 15.21 16.04 6.97
N ALA A 28 14.17 16.78 7.36
CA ALA A 28 12.86 16.20 7.68
C ALA A 28 11.99 15.89 6.45
N PHE A 29 12.36 16.39 5.25
CA PHE A 29 11.60 16.16 4.01
C PHE A 29 12.25 15.17 3.05
N ALA A 30 13.44 14.63 3.35
CA ALA A 30 14.10 13.65 2.49
C ALA A 30 13.50 12.22 2.60
N GLY A 31 12.44 12.03 3.39
CA GLY A 31 11.75 10.76 3.57
C GLY A 31 10.28 10.76 3.15
N CYS A 32 9.77 11.85 2.56
CA CYS A 32 8.38 11.91 2.10
C CYS A 32 8.33 11.67 0.59
N ALA A 33 7.90 10.44 0.26
CA ALA A 33 7.39 10.00 -1.04
C ALA A 33 8.35 10.18 -2.23
N GLU A 34 9.24 9.20 -2.40
CA GLU A 34 9.52 8.78 -3.77
C GLU A 34 8.25 8.05 -4.24
N GLU A 35 7.51 8.69 -5.16
CA GLU A 35 6.38 8.09 -5.85
C GLU A 35 6.94 6.95 -6.68
N ARG A 36 6.71 5.69 -6.25
CA ARG A 36 7.13 4.50 -7.00
C ARG A 36 6.54 4.60 -8.40
N ASP A 37 7.39 4.76 -9.40
CA ASP A 37 6.98 4.78 -10.80
C ASP A 37 6.79 3.32 -11.25
N SER A 38 6.01 3.14 -12.32
CA SER A 38 5.89 1.92 -13.11
C SER A 38 7.24 1.30 -13.56
N ALA A 39 8.37 1.98 -13.35
CA ALA A 39 9.72 1.49 -13.57
C ALA A 39 10.35 0.79 -12.33
N ASP A 40 9.77 0.92 -11.14
CA ASP A 40 10.29 0.35 -9.91
C ASP A 40 9.73 -1.06 -9.68
N GLY A 41 10.48 -2.05 -10.15
CA GLY A 41 10.25 -3.48 -9.91
C GLY A 41 10.29 -4.32 -11.20
N GLN A 42 10.06 -5.62 -11.06
CA GLN A 42 10.02 -6.52 -12.21
C GLN A 42 8.59 -6.54 -12.78
N LEU A 43 8.44 -6.23 -14.06
CA LEU A 43 7.17 -6.44 -14.77
C LEU A 43 6.85 -7.95 -14.79
N ALA A 44 5.73 -8.36 -14.19
CA ALA A 44 5.28 -9.75 -14.28
C ALA A 44 4.53 -9.97 -15.61
N ASN A 45 5.18 -10.65 -16.54
CA ASN A 45 4.56 -11.14 -17.77
C ASN A 45 4.06 -12.59 -17.64
N GLU A 46 4.30 -13.24 -16.48
CA GLU A 46 3.95 -14.63 -16.22
C GLU A 46 3.34 -14.78 -14.83
N ILE A 47 2.16 -15.38 -14.76
CA ILE A 47 1.38 -15.55 -13.54
C ILE A 47 1.76 -16.90 -12.92
N ILE A 48 2.59 -16.89 -11.87
CA ILE A 48 2.79 -18.08 -11.04
C ILE A 48 1.63 -18.16 -10.04
N LEU A 49 0.74 -19.12 -10.27
CA LEU A 49 -0.48 -19.30 -9.46
C LEU A 49 -0.20 -20.20 -8.26
N PRO A 50 -0.22 -19.70 -7.01
CA PRO A 50 -0.45 -20.55 -5.85
C PRO A 50 -1.86 -21.14 -5.97
N THR A 51 -1.94 -22.45 -6.25
CA THR A 51 -3.20 -23.15 -6.54
C THR A 51 -3.88 -23.75 -5.30
N ASP A 52 -3.22 -23.69 -4.15
CA ASP A 52 -3.79 -24.15 -2.89
C ASP A 52 -4.68 -23.07 -2.22
N LEU A 53 -5.41 -23.48 -1.19
CA LEU A 53 -6.34 -22.63 -0.44
C LEU A 53 -5.83 -22.26 0.96
N LEU A 54 -4.63 -22.70 1.34
CA LEU A 54 -4.02 -22.37 2.62
C LEU A 54 -3.40 -20.98 2.51
N LEU A 55 -4.06 -19.97 3.06
CA LEU A 55 -3.52 -18.63 3.11
C LEU A 55 -2.96 -18.37 4.52
N ASN A 56 -1.64 -18.30 4.64
CA ASN A 56 -0.99 -17.85 5.86
C ASN A 56 -0.92 -16.33 5.85
N LEU A 57 -1.52 -15.67 6.84
CA LEU A 57 -1.45 -14.22 6.94
C LEU A 57 -0.04 -13.81 7.38
N ALA A 58 0.70 -13.12 6.49
CA ALA A 58 2.07 -12.68 6.75
C ALA A 58 2.20 -11.76 7.97
N CYS A 59 1.17 -10.95 8.24
CA CYS A 59 1.06 -10.13 9.44
C CYS A 59 -0.41 -9.86 9.81
N GLU A 60 -0.67 -9.29 10.99
CA GLU A 60 -2.02 -9.01 11.51
C GLU A 60 -2.84 -8.06 10.59
N ASN A 61 -2.16 -7.16 9.88
CA ASN A 61 -2.78 -6.14 9.03
C ASN A 61 -2.60 -6.42 7.54
N VAL A 62 -2.18 -7.62 7.12
CA VAL A 62 -1.95 -7.92 5.71
C VAL A 62 -3.20 -7.63 4.87
N GLY A 63 -3.05 -6.84 3.80
CA GLY A 63 -4.16 -6.41 2.95
C GLY A 63 -5.07 -5.32 3.54
N ILE A 64 -4.58 -4.56 4.53
CA ILE A 64 -5.30 -3.47 5.19
C ILE A 64 -4.58 -2.14 4.96
N ALA A 65 -5.25 -1.19 4.30
CA ALA A 65 -4.80 0.18 4.09
C ALA A 65 -3.38 0.29 3.51
N ASP A 66 -2.49 1.00 4.20
CA ASP A 66 -1.10 1.23 3.83
C ASP A 66 -0.14 0.16 4.40
N GLU A 67 -0.65 -0.95 4.93
CA GLU A 67 0.18 -2.07 5.36
C GLU A 67 0.89 -2.72 4.18
N THR A 68 2.20 -2.94 4.32
CA THR A 68 3.09 -3.41 3.24
C THR A 68 3.68 -4.80 3.49
N CYS A 69 3.40 -5.43 4.64
CA CYS A 69 3.98 -6.74 5.00
C CYS A 69 3.75 -7.86 3.97
N VAL A 70 2.78 -7.72 3.06
CA VAL A 70 2.56 -8.66 1.95
C VAL A 70 3.72 -8.70 0.96
N LEU A 71 4.51 -7.63 0.88
CA LEU A 71 5.71 -7.54 0.02
C LEU A 71 6.89 -8.33 0.59
N ASP A 72 6.86 -8.66 1.88
CA ASP A 72 7.88 -9.47 2.57
C ASP A 72 7.44 -10.94 2.74
N ASP A 73 6.23 -11.30 2.28
CA ASP A 73 5.68 -12.64 2.40
C ASP A 73 6.37 -13.59 1.40
N PRO A 74 7.09 -14.63 1.86
CA PRO A 74 7.73 -15.60 0.97
C PRO A 74 6.73 -16.46 0.18
N GLU A 75 5.46 -16.52 0.58
CA GLU A 75 4.39 -17.20 -0.17
C GLU A 75 3.76 -16.32 -1.26
N ASN A 76 4.05 -15.02 -1.28
CA ASN A 76 3.51 -14.09 -2.26
C ASN A 76 4.33 -14.12 -3.57
N PRO A 77 3.78 -14.66 -4.68
CA PRO A 77 4.50 -14.69 -5.97
C PRO A 77 4.64 -13.29 -6.62
N TYR A 78 3.93 -12.28 -6.12
CA TYR A 78 3.96 -10.91 -6.63
C TYR A 78 4.76 -9.96 -5.74
N ALA A 79 5.43 -10.45 -4.69
CA ALA A 79 6.17 -9.63 -3.72
C ALA A 79 7.13 -8.62 -4.35
N SER A 80 7.82 -9.00 -5.43
CA SER A 80 8.77 -8.16 -6.18
C SER A 80 8.22 -7.65 -7.52
N THR A 81 6.93 -7.86 -7.78
CA THR A 81 6.30 -7.56 -9.06
C THR A 81 5.74 -6.14 -9.05
N THR A 82 6.05 -5.37 -10.10
CA THR A 82 5.38 -4.09 -10.35
C THR A 82 3.98 -4.37 -10.88
N ILE A 83 2.96 -4.08 -10.08
CA ILE A 83 1.56 -4.17 -10.50
C ILE A 83 1.13 -2.80 -10.98
N ILE A 84 0.84 -2.70 -12.27
CA ILE A 84 0.47 -1.43 -12.92
C ILE A 84 -0.99 -1.08 -12.56
N ASP A 85 -1.17 0.03 -11.85
CA ASP A 85 -2.46 0.53 -11.33
C ASP A 85 -3.29 1.33 -12.36
N THR A 86 -2.86 1.39 -13.63
CA THR A 86 -3.38 2.34 -14.63
C THR A 86 -4.89 2.20 -14.84
N GLN A 87 -5.64 3.20 -14.41
CA GLN A 87 -7.08 3.28 -14.63
C GLN A 87 -7.45 3.43 -16.11
N ILE A 88 -6.51 3.78 -16.99
CA ILE A 88 -6.81 3.98 -18.41
C ILE A 88 -5.56 3.73 -19.29
N PHE A 89 -5.61 2.69 -20.14
CA PHE A 89 -4.80 2.49 -21.36
C PHE A 89 -3.40 1.82 -21.32
N ALA A 90 -3.07 0.98 -20.34
CA ALA A 90 -1.88 0.12 -20.45
C ALA A 90 -2.26 -1.37 -20.50
N ASP A 91 -1.73 -2.07 -21.51
CA ASP A 91 -1.73 -3.54 -21.56
C ASP A 91 -0.95 -4.07 -20.34
N GLY A 92 -1.43 -5.16 -19.72
CA GLY A 92 -0.82 -5.76 -18.53
C GLY A 92 -1.15 -5.05 -17.21
N ASN A 93 -2.24 -4.26 -17.16
CA ASN A 93 -2.71 -3.66 -15.91
C ASN A 93 -3.23 -4.71 -14.91
N LYS A 94 -3.41 -4.30 -13.65
CA LYS A 94 -3.88 -5.19 -12.55
C LYS A 94 -5.17 -5.95 -12.87
N PHE A 95 -6.08 -5.40 -13.68
CA PHE A 95 -7.35 -6.04 -14.02
C PHE A 95 -7.19 -7.12 -15.08
N GLU A 96 -6.33 -6.91 -16.07
CA GLU A 96 -5.99 -7.96 -17.04
C GLU A 96 -5.30 -9.14 -16.35
N LEU A 97 -4.36 -8.85 -15.42
CA LEU A 97 -3.75 -9.88 -14.58
C LEU A 97 -4.78 -10.60 -13.71
N PHE A 98 -5.73 -9.86 -13.12
CA PHE A 98 -6.80 -10.44 -12.33
C PHE A 98 -7.70 -11.34 -13.17
N ASP A 99 -8.10 -10.92 -14.37
CA ASP A 99 -8.97 -11.70 -15.25
C ASP A 99 -8.27 -12.95 -15.82
N ALA A 100 -6.94 -12.91 -15.97
CA ALA A 100 -6.15 -14.05 -16.40
C ALA A 100 -5.99 -15.13 -15.31
N ILE A 101 -6.16 -14.79 -14.02
CA ILE A 101 -6.17 -15.79 -12.93
C ILE A 101 -7.47 -16.62 -13.05
N PRO A 102 -7.45 -17.97 -12.96
CA PRO A 102 -8.68 -18.75 -12.96
C PRO A 102 -9.64 -18.32 -11.83
N ALA A 103 -10.94 -18.23 -12.11
CA ALA A 103 -11.93 -18.09 -11.04
C ALA A 103 -12.02 -19.40 -10.23
N GLY A 104 -12.37 -19.29 -8.96
CA GLY A 104 -12.60 -20.44 -8.11
C GLY A 104 -11.41 -20.83 -7.24
N PRO A 105 -11.43 -22.03 -6.63
CA PRO A 105 -10.54 -22.36 -5.53
C PRO A 105 -9.06 -22.33 -5.91
N THR A 106 -8.72 -22.61 -7.16
CA THR A 106 -7.32 -22.64 -7.63
C THR A 106 -6.73 -21.25 -7.91
N GLY A 107 -7.55 -20.20 -7.97
CA GLY A 107 -7.09 -18.84 -8.23
C GLY A 107 -7.34 -17.86 -7.08
N ALA A 108 -8.18 -18.21 -6.11
CA ALA A 108 -8.55 -17.32 -5.00
C ALA A 108 -7.33 -16.78 -4.22
N LYS A 109 -6.37 -17.64 -3.88
CA LYS A 109 -5.13 -17.23 -3.19
C LYS A 109 -4.28 -16.29 -4.05
N ALA A 110 -4.13 -16.59 -5.33
CA ALA A 110 -3.41 -15.74 -6.27
C ALA A 110 -4.08 -14.36 -6.45
N ARG A 111 -5.42 -14.32 -6.53
CA ARG A 111 -6.20 -13.08 -6.60
C ARG A 111 -6.01 -12.20 -5.37
N PHE A 112 -5.96 -12.83 -4.19
CA PHE A 112 -5.65 -12.10 -2.95
C PHE A 112 -4.26 -11.48 -3.01
N TYR A 113 -3.23 -12.27 -3.32
CA TYR A 113 -1.87 -11.75 -3.37
C TYR A 113 -1.67 -10.65 -4.41
N LEU A 114 -2.28 -10.79 -5.59
CA LEU A 114 -2.25 -9.76 -6.63
C LEU A 114 -2.83 -8.44 -6.10
N MET A 115 -4.04 -8.47 -5.55
CA MET A 115 -4.73 -7.26 -5.10
C MET A 115 -4.11 -6.65 -3.84
N ALA A 116 -3.65 -7.48 -2.91
CA ALA A 116 -2.95 -7.01 -1.71
C ALA A 116 -1.60 -6.36 -2.06
N THR A 117 -0.87 -6.91 -3.04
CA THR A 117 0.36 -6.30 -3.56
C THR A 117 0.06 -4.99 -4.27
N ALA A 118 -1.02 -4.92 -5.06
CA ALA A 118 -1.46 -3.68 -5.69
C ALA A 118 -1.80 -2.61 -4.64
N LEU A 119 -2.50 -2.99 -3.58
CA LEU A 119 -2.83 -2.12 -2.45
C LEU A 119 -1.56 -1.63 -1.72
N ALA A 120 -0.61 -2.52 -1.44
CA ALA A 120 0.63 -2.17 -0.76
C ALA A 120 1.52 -1.22 -1.58
N ASN A 121 1.50 -1.34 -2.92
CA ASN A 121 2.21 -0.42 -3.81
C ASN A 121 1.46 0.90 -3.99
N TYR A 122 0.12 0.86 -4.06
CA TYR A 122 -0.72 2.04 -4.23
C TYR A 122 -2.00 1.94 -3.38
N PRO A 123 -1.99 2.51 -2.16
CA PRO A 123 -3.13 2.48 -1.25
C PRO A 123 -4.31 3.29 -1.80
N SER A 124 -5.32 2.61 -2.35
CA SER A 124 -6.55 3.21 -2.87
C SER A 124 -7.78 2.44 -2.41
N GLY A 125 -8.95 3.09 -2.39
CA GLY A 125 -10.20 2.42 -2.03
C GLY A 125 -10.58 1.31 -3.00
N GLU A 126 -10.26 1.47 -4.29
CA GLU A 126 -10.43 0.40 -5.27
C GLU A 126 -9.57 -0.82 -4.91
N ASN A 127 -8.27 -0.63 -4.67
CA ASN A 127 -7.37 -1.72 -4.30
C ASN A 127 -7.78 -2.35 -2.96
N GLN A 128 -8.26 -1.56 -2.00
CA GLN A 128 -8.74 -2.06 -0.71
C GLN A 128 -10.00 -2.91 -0.88
N TRP A 129 -10.95 -2.47 -1.72
CA TRP A 129 -12.18 -3.20 -1.98
C TRP A 129 -11.93 -4.52 -2.71
N TYR A 130 -11.07 -4.53 -3.73
CA TYR A 130 -10.70 -5.77 -4.43
C TYR A 130 -9.91 -6.73 -3.53
N THR A 131 -9.05 -6.21 -2.65
CA THR A 131 -8.36 -7.03 -1.63
C THR A 131 -9.35 -7.68 -0.67
N ALA A 132 -10.35 -6.93 -0.20
CA ALA A 132 -11.40 -7.46 0.67
C ALA A 132 -12.25 -8.54 -0.02
N ARG A 133 -12.61 -8.32 -1.30
CA ARG A 133 -13.32 -9.32 -2.11
C ARG A 133 -12.50 -10.58 -2.33
N ALA A 134 -11.21 -10.46 -2.60
CA ALA A 134 -10.34 -11.62 -2.79
C ALA A 134 -10.19 -12.44 -1.50
N LEU A 135 -10.05 -11.79 -0.34
CA LEU A 135 -10.09 -12.48 0.96
C LEU A 135 -11.41 -13.23 1.20
N HIS A 136 -12.54 -12.61 0.83
CA HIS A 136 -13.85 -13.25 0.91
C HIS A 136 -13.95 -14.45 -0.06
N GLU A 137 -13.39 -14.36 -1.26
CA GLU A 137 -13.30 -15.50 -2.19
C GLU A 137 -12.50 -16.66 -1.58
N VAL A 138 -11.33 -16.38 -0.98
CA VAL A 138 -10.54 -17.41 -0.27
C VAL A 138 -11.36 -18.06 0.84
N TYR A 139 -12.04 -17.26 1.68
CA TYR A 139 -12.91 -17.76 2.73
C TYR A 139 -14.04 -18.65 2.18
N THR A 140 -14.63 -18.27 1.04
CA THR A 140 -15.70 -19.05 0.40
C THR A 140 -15.27 -20.49 0.14
N TYR A 141 -14.00 -20.72 -0.18
CA TYR A 141 -13.49 -22.05 -0.48
C TYR A 141 -12.83 -22.78 0.68
N ASN A 142 -12.09 -22.08 1.55
CA ASN A 142 -11.38 -22.72 2.65
C ASN A 142 -12.18 -22.77 3.97
N GLN A 143 -13.22 -21.94 4.10
CA GLN A 143 -14.05 -21.80 5.30
C GLN A 143 -13.26 -21.50 6.59
N ASP A 144 -12.09 -20.88 6.46
CA ASP A 144 -11.23 -20.51 7.58
C ASP A 144 -11.75 -19.23 8.25
N GLU A 145 -12.07 -19.34 9.53
CA GLU A 145 -12.59 -18.24 10.34
C GLU A 145 -11.60 -17.06 10.45
N LEU A 146 -10.28 -17.32 10.46
CA LEU A 146 -9.28 -16.26 10.47
C LEU A 146 -9.33 -15.44 9.18
N ILE A 147 -9.51 -16.10 8.04
CA ILE A 147 -9.66 -15.44 6.74
C ILE A 147 -10.98 -14.66 6.67
N ARG A 148 -12.07 -15.20 7.24
CA ARG A 148 -13.34 -14.48 7.38
C ARG A 148 -13.17 -13.17 8.15
N LEU A 149 -12.47 -13.23 9.28
CA LEU A 149 -12.20 -12.05 10.11
C LEU A 149 -11.33 -11.03 9.37
N GLN A 150 -10.32 -11.49 8.63
CA GLN A 150 -9.47 -10.61 7.82
C GLN A 150 -10.25 -9.96 6.68
N ALA A 151 -11.14 -10.69 5.99
CA ALA A 151 -12.03 -10.13 4.96
C ALA A 151 -12.92 -9.02 5.55
N LEU A 152 -13.53 -9.27 6.72
CA LEU A 152 -14.34 -8.26 7.42
C LEU A 152 -13.51 -7.03 7.81
N LYS A 153 -12.27 -7.21 8.26
CA LYS A 153 -11.35 -6.13 8.59
C LYS A 153 -11.01 -5.28 7.35
N ALA A 154 -10.77 -5.93 6.21
CA ALA A 154 -10.51 -5.26 4.93
C ALA A 154 -11.73 -4.46 4.43
N TYR A 155 -12.95 -5.02 4.53
CA TYR A 155 -14.17 -4.29 4.19
C TYR A 155 -14.40 -3.06 5.09
N ARG A 156 -14.12 -3.17 6.40
CA ARG A 156 -14.18 -2.03 7.32
C ARG A 156 -13.14 -0.97 6.97
N SER A 157 -11.90 -1.39 6.68
CA SER A 157 -10.83 -0.48 6.25
C SER A 157 -11.21 0.32 5.01
N ASN A 158 -11.95 -0.26 4.07
CA ASN A 158 -12.45 0.49 2.91
C ASN A 158 -13.32 1.69 3.33
N LEU A 159 -14.17 1.52 4.34
CA LEU A 159 -15.03 2.57 4.86
C LEU A 159 -14.27 3.53 5.79
N ASP A 160 -13.34 3.01 6.59
CA ASP A 160 -12.65 3.80 7.61
C ASP A 160 -11.51 4.65 7.02
N ASN A 161 -10.77 4.09 6.06
CA ASN A 161 -9.56 4.71 5.49
C ASN A 161 -9.77 5.28 4.07
N PHE A 162 -10.77 4.78 3.33
CA PHE A 162 -10.99 5.15 1.93
C PHE A 162 -12.40 5.62 1.60
N PHE A 163 -13.14 6.14 2.59
CA PHE A 163 -14.55 6.57 2.45
C PHE A 163 -14.83 7.47 1.23
N GLY A 164 -13.90 8.37 0.91
CA GLY A 164 -14.02 9.32 -0.22
C GLY A 164 -13.31 8.88 -1.49
N SER A 165 -12.66 7.72 -1.48
CA SER A 165 -12.01 7.17 -2.67
C SER A 165 -13.07 6.68 -3.67
N VAL A 166 -12.72 6.67 -4.95
CA VAL A 166 -13.44 5.82 -5.89
C VAL A 166 -13.18 4.38 -5.44
N SER A 167 -14.21 3.76 -4.87
CA SER A 167 -14.33 2.32 -4.68
C SER A 167 -15.54 1.93 -5.50
N PHE A 168 -15.33 1.20 -6.59
CA PHE A 168 -16.31 0.95 -7.66
C PHE A 168 -17.78 0.91 -7.17
N PHE A 169 -18.55 1.94 -7.51
CA PHE A 169 -20.00 1.91 -7.39
C PHE A 169 -20.53 1.18 -8.63
N ASP A 170 -20.93 -0.08 -8.49
CA ASP A 170 -21.96 -0.63 -9.38
C ASP A 170 -23.24 0.18 -9.11
N VAL A 171 -23.45 1.25 -9.87
CA VAL A 171 -24.78 1.85 -9.95
C VAL A 171 -25.61 0.84 -10.71
N PHE A 172 -26.40 0.06 -9.97
CA PHE A 172 -27.39 -0.92 -10.45
C PHE A 172 -27.79 -0.70 -11.92
N GLY A 173 -27.30 -1.58 -12.81
CA GLY A 173 -27.81 -1.77 -14.16
C GLY A 173 -28.89 -2.84 -14.18
#